data_AF-A0A7J9XVZ3-F1
#
_entry.id   AF-A0A7J9XVZ3-F1
#
_cell.length_a   1.000
_cell.length_b   1.000
_cell.length_c   1.000
_cell.angle_alpha   90.00
_cell.angle_beta   90.00
_cell.angle_gamma   90.00
#
_symmetry.space_group_name_H-M   'P 1'
#
loop_
_entity.id
_entity.type
_entity.pdbx_description
1 polymer ?
#
loop_
_entity_poly.entity_id
_entity_poly.type
_entity_poly.pdbx_seq_one_letter_code
_entity_poly.pdbx_strand_id
1 'polypeptide(L)'
;HTSSTIVSKSVARGGGRTSYRGLVQVNEGSHHSRSTVKCDALLVDQVSRSDTYPYVDIREDDVAMGHEATVSKVSEDQLFYLMSRGLSEDEAMAMVVRGFIEPIARALPMEYALELNRLIELQMEGAVG
;
A
#
# COMPACT_ATOMS: atom_id res chain seq x y z
N HIS A 1 -22.07 13.58 -11.02
CA HIS A 1 -21.31 12.70 -11.94
C HIS A 1 -19.79 12.81 -11.75
N THR A 2 -19.29 13.04 -10.54
CA THR A 2 -17.84 13.06 -10.30
C THR A 2 -17.35 11.65 -9.96
N SER A 3 -16.08 11.35 -10.25
CA SER A 3 -15.48 10.06 -9.87
C SER A 3 -14.12 10.24 -9.23
N SER A 4 -13.80 9.40 -8.25
CA SER A 4 -12.48 9.34 -7.63
C SER A 4 -12.06 7.92 -7.29
N THR A 5 -10.76 7.66 -7.40
CA THR A 5 -10.15 6.42 -6.94
C THR A 5 -8.94 6.77 -6.08
N ILE A 6 -8.90 6.26 -4.85
CA ILE A 6 -7.80 6.45 -3.91
C ILE A 6 -7.19 5.07 -3.65
N VAL A 7 -5.94 4.88 -4.07
CA VAL A 7 -5.14 3.70 -3.73
C VAL A 7 -3.99 4.15 -2.86
N SER A 8 -3.92 3.63 -1.64
CA SER A 8 -2.83 3.87 -0.71
C SER A 8 -2.19 2.55 -0.34
N LYS A 9 -0.86 2.50 -0.43
CA LYS A 9 -0.06 1.36 -0.01
C LYS A 9 1.00 1.82 0.98
N SER A 10 0.99 1.24 2.17
CA SER A 10 1.94 1.54 3.23
C SER A 10 2.86 0.35 3.46
N VAL A 11 4.16 0.60 3.64
CA VAL A 11 5.14 -0.43 4.02
C VAL A 11 5.82 0.05 5.31
N ALA A 12 5.79 -0.76 6.36
CA ALA A 12 6.39 -0.42 7.65
C ALA A 12 7.45 -1.46 8.04
N ARG A 13 8.61 -0.96 8.46
CA ARG A 13 9.80 -1.74 8.82
C ARG A 13 10.58 -1.02 9.93
N GLY A 14 11.42 -1.75 10.67
CA GLY A 14 12.34 -1.24 11.69
C GLY A 14 11.63 -0.70 12.92
N GLY A 15 10.47 -1.27 13.29
CA GLY A 15 9.58 -0.68 14.30
C GLY A 15 8.89 0.61 13.84
N GLY A 16 8.95 0.90 12.54
CA GLY A 16 8.34 2.05 11.92
C GLY A 16 6.82 2.03 12.05
N ARG A 17 6.25 3.24 12.06
CA ARG A 17 4.80 3.44 12.11
C ARG A 17 4.35 4.19 10.88
N THR A 18 3.41 3.61 10.14
CA THR A 18 2.73 4.28 9.03
C THR A 18 1.32 4.67 9.44
N SER A 19 0.79 5.74 8.85
CA SER A 19 -0.58 6.17 9.11
C SER A 19 -1.24 6.69 7.84
N TYR A 20 -2.34 6.05 7.44
CA TYR A 20 -3.22 6.58 6.40
C TYR A 20 -4.32 7.42 7.05
N ARG A 21 -4.53 8.63 6.50
CA ARG A 21 -5.67 9.49 6.84
C ARG A 21 -6.30 9.97 5.54
N GLY A 22 -7.58 9.72 5.37
CA GLY A 22 -8.31 10.10 4.16
C GLY A 22 -9.70 10.61 4.49
N LEU A 23 -10.17 11.59 3.72
CA LEU A 23 -11.54 12.06 3.71
C LEU A 23 -12.10 11.92 2.29
N VAL A 24 -13.21 11.21 2.16
CA VAL A 24 -14.09 11.29 0.99
C VAL A 24 -15.32 12.08 1.42
N GLN A 25 -15.50 13.24 0.80
CA GLN A 25 -16.66 14.10 1.04
C GLN A 25 -17.49 14.23 -0.24
N VAL A 26 -18.79 13.95 -0.14
CA VAL A 26 -19.75 14.18 -1.22
C VAL A 26 -20.79 15.18 -0.73
N ASN A 27 -20.80 16.35 -1.36
CA ASN A 27 -21.71 17.45 -1.01
C ASN A 27 -23.10 17.25 -1.63
N GLU A 28 -24.10 17.86 -1.02
CA GLU A 28 -25.48 17.92 -1.55
C GLU A 28 -25.50 18.38 -3.02
N GLY A 29 -26.36 17.75 -3.84
CA GLY A 29 -26.49 18.02 -5.27
C GLY A 29 -25.46 17.30 -6.14
N SER A 30 -24.52 16.56 -5.55
CA SER A 30 -23.49 15.81 -6.27
C SER A 30 -23.97 14.42 -6.71
N HIS A 31 -25.18 14.35 -7.28
CA HIS A 31 -25.81 13.09 -7.71
C HIS A 31 -24.92 12.29 -8.67
N HIS A 32 -25.05 10.96 -8.61
CA HIS A 32 -24.28 9.99 -9.38
C HIS A 32 -22.76 10.12 -9.21
N SER A 33 -22.30 10.53 -8.02
CA SER A 33 -20.86 10.54 -7.72
C SER A 33 -20.38 9.13 -7.35
N ARG A 34 -19.13 8.80 -7.69
CA ARG A 34 -18.55 7.48 -7.45
C ARG A 34 -17.18 7.59 -6.81
N SER A 35 -16.94 6.86 -5.72
CA SER A 35 -15.63 6.84 -5.08
C SER A 35 -15.23 5.44 -4.62
N THR A 36 -13.98 5.07 -4.89
CA THR A 36 -13.38 3.84 -4.36
C THR A 36 -12.12 4.19 -3.60
N VAL A 37 -12.01 3.68 -2.37
CA VAL A 37 -10.81 3.80 -1.54
C VAL A 37 -10.27 2.41 -1.24
N LYS A 38 -8.99 2.20 -1.52
CA LYS A 38 -8.26 0.98 -1.17
C LYS A 38 -6.99 1.33 -0.39
N CYS A 39 -6.91 0.83 0.83
CA CYS A 39 -5.81 1.07 1.75
C CYS A 39 -5.15 -0.25 2.13
N ASP A 40 -4.02 -0.57 1.51
CA ASP A 40 -3.26 -1.77 1.87
C ASP A 40 -2.04 -1.38 2.71
N ALA A 41 -1.75 -2.14 3.76
CA ALA A 41 -0.53 -1.99 4.55
C ALA A 41 0.22 -3.32 4.62
N LEU A 42 1.53 -3.28 4.42
CA LEU A 42 2.45 -4.40 4.57
C LEU A 42 3.40 -4.13 5.74
N LEU A 43 3.34 -4.98 6.76
CA LEU A 43 4.28 -4.98 7.88
C LEU A 43 5.41 -5.96 7.55
N VAL A 44 6.64 -5.43 7.50
CA VAL A 44 7.84 -6.21 7.16
C VAL A 44 8.38 -6.96 8.37
N ASP A 45 8.10 -6.49 9.57
CA ASP A 45 8.52 -7.13 10.82
C ASP A 45 7.38 -7.16 11.86
N GLN A 46 7.65 -7.77 13.02
CA GLN A 46 6.66 -7.97 14.08
C GLN A 46 6.47 -6.75 15.00
N VAL A 47 7.37 -5.77 14.93
CA VAL A 47 7.38 -4.60 15.83
C VAL A 47 6.80 -3.35 15.18
N SER A 48 6.69 -3.34 13.86
CA SER A 48 6.13 -2.27 13.06
C SER A 48 4.61 -2.22 13.13
N ARG A 49 4.06 -1.05 12.82
CA ARG A 49 2.63 -0.79 12.91
C ARG A 49 2.13 0.04 11.74
N SER A 50 0.88 -0.19 11.36
CA SER A 50 0.14 0.69 10.45
C SER A 50 -1.21 1.03 11.07
N ASP A 51 -1.62 2.29 10.95
CA ASP A 51 -2.94 2.75 11.37
C ASP A 51 -3.68 3.39 10.20
N THR A 52 -4.98 3.11 10.08
CA THR A 52 -5.83 3.64 9.01
C THR A 52 -6.99 4.39 9.65
N TYR A 53 -7.11 5.68 9.33
CA TYR A 53 -8.17 6.56 9.84
C TYR A 53 -9.01 7.09 8.66
N PRO A 54 -10.02 6.33 8.22
CA PRO A 54 -10.88 6.75 7.12
C PRO A 54 -12.00 7.67 7.62
N TYR A 55 -12.29 8.71 6.83
CA TYR A 55 -13.45 9.58 7.01
C TYR A 55 -14.28 9.57 5.73
N VAL A 56 -15.58 9.38 5.89
CA VAL A 56 -16.55 9.30 4.79
C VAL A 56 -17.75 10.16 5.18
N ASP A 57 -17.90 11.31 4.52
CA ASP A 57 -19.00 12.27 4.73
C ASP A 57 -19.82 12.35 3.44
N ILE A 58 -20.94 11.64 3.40
CA ILE A 58 -21.82 11.56 2.22
C ILE A 58 -23.13 12.28 2.54
N ARG A 59 -23.40 13.36 1.83
CA ARG A 59 -24.59 14.21 2.00
C ARG A 59 -25.52 14.16 0.80
N GLU A 60 -25.48 13.04 0.07
CA GLU A 60 -26.24 12.83 -1.16
C GLU A 60 -26.62 11.36 -1.26
N ASP A 61 -27.85 11.07 -1.68
CA ASP A 61 -28.41 9.72 -1.67
C ASP A 61 -27.99 8.90 -2.88
N ASP A 62 -27.86 9.55 -4.04
CA ASP A 62 -27.48 8.90 -5.30
C ASP A 62 -25.95 8.88 -5.47
N VAL A 63 -25.28 8.06 -4.67
CA VAL A 63 -23.81 7.94 -4.65
C VAL A 63 -23.39 6.47 -4.55
N ALA A 64 -22.33 6.09 -5.26
CA ALA A 64 -21.66 4.79 -5.06
C ALA A 64 -20.31 5.02 -4.37
N MET A 65 -20.13 4.48 -3.16
CA MET A 65 -18.89 4.62 -2.40
C MET A 65 -18.46 3.28 -1.81
N GLY A 66 -17.19 2.91 -2.02
CA GLY A 66 -16.58 1.73 -1.42
C GLY A 66 -15.26 2.06 -0.73
N HIS A 67 -15.04 1.48 0.45
CA HIS A 67 -13.77 1.56 1.18
C HIS A 67 -13.32 0.16 1.58
N GLU A 68 -12.11 -0.21 1.16
CA GLU A 68 -11.42 -1.45 1.54
C GLU A 68 -10.12 -1.11 2.26
N ALA A 69 -9.85 -1.76 3.39
CA ALA A 69 -8.59 -1.64 4.10
C ALA A 69 -8.06 -3.01 4.54
N THR A 70 -6.82 -3.33 4.16
CA THR A 70 -6.17 -4.61 4.47
C THR A 70 -4.81 -4.38 5.10
N VAL A 71 -4.49 -5.13 6.15
CA VAL A 71 -3.15 -5.19 6.73
C VAL A 71 -2.62 -6.60 6.57
N SER A 72 -1.46 -6.74 5.93
CA SER A 72 -0.76 -8.00 5.77
C SER A 72 0.63 -7.93 6.40
N LYS A 73 1.17 -9.11 6.72
CA LYS A 73 2.57 -9.28 7.12
C LYS A 73 3.31 -10.02 6.01
N VAL A 74 4.60 -9.81 5.91
CA VAL A 74 5.44 -10.64 5.04
C VAL A 74 5.36 -12.09 5.52
N SER A 75 5.11 -13.02 4.59
CA SER A 75 4.95 -14.44 4.90
C SER A 75 6.32 -15.12 4.98
N GLU A 76 6.59 -15.75 6.12
CA GLU A 76 7.80 -16.55 6.32
C GLU A 76 7.88 -17.70 5.30
N ASP A 77 6.75 -18.34 4.97
CA ASP A 77 6.69 -19.40 3.94
C ASP A 77 7.03 -18.86 2.53
N GLN A 78 6.57 -17.65 2.19
CA GLN A 78 6.91 -17.03 0.92
C GLN A 78 8.39 -16.67 0.85
N LEU A 79 8.96 -16.12 1.94
CA LEU A 79 10.39 -15.85 2.02
C LEU A 79 11.20 -17.14 1.92
N PHE A 80 10.83 -18.16 2.68
CA PHE A 80 11.47 -19.48 2.62
C PHE A 80 11.45 -20.05 1.21
N TYR A 81 10.30 -19.98 0.52
CA TYR A 81 10.18 -20.44 -0.86
C TYR A 81 11.10 -19.66 -1.81
N LEU A 82 11.14 -18.33 -1.71
CA LEU A 82 11.99 -17.49 -2.55
C LEU A 82 13.48 -17.75 -2.29
N MET A 83 13.87 -17.89 -1.02
CA MET A 83 15.23 -18.23 -0.63
C MET A 83 15.63 -19.64 -1.10
N SER A 84 14.70 -20.61 -1.07
CA SER A 84 14.96 -21.94 -1.62
C SER A 84 15.18 -21.93 -3.14
N ARG A 85 14.83 -20.83 -3.83
CA ARG A 85 15.14 -20.61 -5.25
C ARG A 85 16.46 -19.88 -5.48
N GLY A 86 17.25 -19.67 -4.44
CA GLY A 86 18.60 -19.11 -4.52
C GLY A 86 18.66 -17.59 -4.33
N LEU A 87 17.54 -16.96 -3.95
CA LEU A 87 17.55 -15.56 -3.54
C LEU A 87 18.09 -15.45 -2.11
N SER A 88 18.86 -14.41 -1.83
CA SER A 88 19.11 -13.99 -0.45
C SER A 88 17.82 -13.52 0.22
N GLU A 89 17.82 -13.46 1.55
CA GLU A 89 16.66 -12.96 2.31
C GLU A 89 16.30 -11.52 1.92
N ASP A 90 17.30 -10.64 1.78
CA ASP A 90 17.13 -9.24 1.36
C ASP A 90 16.51 -9.16 -0.04
N GLU A 91 16.96 -9.98 -1.00
CA GLU A 91 16.40 -10.05 -2.35
C GLU A 91 14.96 -10.59 -2.37
N ALA A 92 14.68 -11.62 -1.55
CA ALA A 92 13.35 -12.19 -1.41
C ALA A 92 12.38 -11.15 -0.80
N MET A 93 12.81 -10.43 0.23
CA MET A 93 12.06 -9.37 0.88
C MET A 93 11.77 -8.23 -0.10
N ALA A 94 12.80 -7.73 -0.80
CA ALA A 94 12.65 -6.71 -1.83
C ALA A 94 11.67 -7.15 -2.92
N MET A 95 11.70 -8.42 -3.33
CA MET A 95 10.76 -8.96 -4.31
C MET A 95 9.31 -8.92 -3.83
N VAL A 96 9.04 -9.31 -2.58
CA VAL A 96 7.69 -9.25 -1.99
C VAL A 96 7.21 -7.80 -1.90
N VAL A 97 8.04 -6.88 -1.41
CA VAL A 97 7.70 -5.46 -1.28
C VAL A 97 7.46 -4.81 -2.64
N ARG A 98 8.31 -5.08 -3.65
CA ARG A 98 8.10 -4.61 -5.02
C ARG A 98 6.78 -5.12 -5.60
N GLY A 99 6.47 -6.41 -5.41
CA GLY A 99 5.19 -6.98 -5.84
C GLY A 99 3.99 -6.30 -5.16
N PHE A 100 4.13 -5.94 -3.88
CA PHE A 100 3.10 -5.23 -3.14
C PHE A 100 2.85 -3.81 -3.67
N ILE A 101 3.91 -3.03 -3.93
CA ILE A 101 3.82 -1.63 -4.39
C ILE A 101 3.66 -1.48 -5.91
N GLU A 102 3.71 -2.57 -6.66
CA GLU A 102 3.67 -2.60 -8.11
C GLU A 102 2.54 -1.75 -8.75
N PRO A 103 1.29 -1.74 -8.23
CA PRO A 103 0.23 -0.91 -8.80
C PRO A 103 0.55 0.60 -8.75
N ILE A 104 1.32 1.04 -7.76
CA ILE A 104 1.79 2.43 -7.65
C ILE A 104 2.92 2.68 -8.64
N ALA A 105 3.89 1.77 -8.74
CA ALA A 105 5.00 1.89 -9.68
C ALA A 105 4.51 1.95 -11.14
N ARG A 106 3.48 1.18 -11.51
CA ARG A 106 2.86 1.24 -12.85
C ARG A 106 2.23 2.59 -13.21
N ALA A 107 1.82 3.37 -12.21
CA ALA A 107 1.22 4.69 -12.42
C ALA A 107 2.27 5.80 -12.61
N LEU A 108 3.55 5.51 -12.32
CA LEU A 108 4.64 6.45 -12.51
C LEU A 108 5.25 6.33 -13.91
N PRO A 109 5.81 7.42 -14.46
CA PRO A 109 6.69 7.33 -15.63
C PRO A 109 7.85 6.35 -15.39
N MET A 110 8.32 5.72 -16.47
CA MET A 110 9.26 4.60 -16.41
C MET A 110 10.53 4.94 -15.62
N GLU A 111 11.09 6.12 -15.83
CA GLU A 111 12.27 6.62 -15.15
C GLU A 111 12.09 6.69 -13.63
N TYR A 112 10.92 7.14 -13.15
CA TYR A 112 10.64 7.22 -11.72
C TYR A 112 10.29 5.85 -11.13
N ALA A 113 9.65 4.98 -11.91
CA ALA A 113 9.37 3.61 -11.49
C ALA A 113 10.67 2.81 -11.28
N LEU A 114 11.67 2.99 -12.14
CA LEU A 114 12.99 2.39 -11.98
C LEU A 114 13.69 2.88 -10.71
N GLU A 115 13.68 4.19 -10.47
CA GLU A 115 14.29 4.76 -9.26
C GLU A 115 13.58 4.30 -7.98
N LEU A 116 12.24 4.23 -7.98
CA LEU A 116 11.47 3.71 -6.85
C LEU A 116 11.85 2.26 -6.51
N ASN A 117 11.99 1.40 -7.52
CA ASN A 117 12.40 0.01 -7.31
C ASN A 117 13.80 -0.08 -6.71
N ARG A 118 14.74 0.75 -7.19
CA ARG A 118 16.10 0.81 -6.66
C ARG A 118 16.14 1.30 -5.22
N LEU A 119 15.33 2.31 -4.88
CA LEU A 119 15.20 2.80 -3.51
C LEU A 119 14.65 1.71 -2.58
N ILE A 120 13.69 0.91 -3.03
CA ILE A 120 13.16 -0.21 -2.25
C ILE A 120 14.25 -1.22 -1.96
N GLU A 121 15.06 -1.60 -2.95
CA GLU A 121 16.18 -2.54 -2.75
C GLU A 121 17.16 -2.02 -1.70
N LEU A 122 17.56 -0.75 -1.80
CA LEU A 122 18.45 -0.10 -0.82
C LEU A 122 17.86 -0.05 0.60
N GLN A 123 16.53 0.08 0.74
CA GLN A 123 15.86 0.04 2.05
C GLN A 123 15.73 -1.39 2.60
N MET A 124 15.88 -2.41 1.77
CA MET A 124 15.83 -3.82 2.17
C MET A 124 17.24 -4.39 2.41
N GLU A 125 18.30 -3.79 1.89
CA GLU A 125 19.67 -4.16 2.19
C GLU A 125 20.01 -3.97 3.68
N GLY A 126 20.68 -4.96 4.26
CA GLY A 126 21.10 -4.91 5.67
C GLY A 126 19.91 -5.03 6.61
N ALA A 127 18.89 -5.80 6.22
CA ALA A 127 17.65 -5.87 6.98
C ALA A 127 17.75 -6.60 8.33
N VAL A 128 18.93 -7.14 8.63
CA VAL A 128 19.24 -7.89 9.84
C VAL A 128 19.89 -6.97 10.88
N GLY A 129 19.09 -6.62 11.89
CA GLY A 129 19.44 -5.85 13.08
C GLY A 129 18.18 -5.50 13.88
#